data_AF-A0A1H0U2F0-F1
#
_entry.id   AF-A0A1H0U2F0-F1
#
_cell.length_a   1.000
_cell.length_b   1.000
_cell.length_c   1.000
_cell.angle_alpha   90.00
_cell.angle_beta   90.00
_cell.angle_gamma   90.00
#
_symmetry.space_group_name_H-M   'P 1'
#
loop_
_entity.id
_entity.type
_entity.pdbx_description
1 polymer ?
#
loop_
_entity_poly.entity_id
_entity_poly.type
_entity_poly.pdbx_seq_one_letter_code
_entity_poly.pdbx_strand_id
1 'polypeptide(L)'
;MPRLAATPDQIRATVLAMLTEAGDAAPPTAARFRRVVSVRKLRDRLGGGDPATLSRTLNAIEAEVVRAGLADLALPEIPLEIAEAMRALWQAAVAVQLDDVVRLRREAQQTAEAAQTARAEADMRVELLRQELSEVRGQLAARDTALAEACADQAAANARADEQAARRSEFEKTLATLQERVMTDERAHAEAVATVQTRYEALSKQLLQETAHQRDAVRAERAQLASQLKFAERRIAALEEERARLDTELASERAARQTAVGEASALKAVTASQRAQLDDLLRATLAAAPSAAKVARAPRSTGKPAGKPDHKPGTNPGTKRRDKS
;
A
#
# COMPACT_ATOMS: atom_id res chain seq x y z
N MET A 1 -1.27 5.82 -131.21
CA MET A 1 -0.53 6.79 -132.04
C MET A 1 0.74 7.21 -131.30
N PRO A 2 1.93 6.83 -131.77
CA PRO A 2 3.18 7.30 -131.17
C PRO A 2 3.34 8.78 -131.50
N ARG A 3 3.53 9.63 -130.48
CA ARG A 3 3.70 11.08 -130.65
C ARG A 3 5.20 11.39 -130.75
N LEU A 4 5.60 12.06 -131.83
CA LEU A 4 6.98 12.48 -132.11
C LEU A 4 7.47 13.41 -130.99
N ALA A 5 8.67 13.13 -130.45
CA ALA A 5 9.31 13.99 -129.45
C ALA A 5 9.78 15.29 -130.12
N ALA A 6 9.40 16.45 -129.57
CA ALA A 6 9.84 17.76 -130.04
C ALA A 6 11.38 17.88 -129.94
N THR A 7 12.04 18.37 -131.00
CA THR A 7 13.50 18.52 -131.00
C THR A 7 13.94 19.78 -130.22
N PRO A 8 15.16 19.81 -129.66
CA PRO A 8 15.67 20.95 -128.89
C PRO A 8 15.62 22.29 -129.64
N ASP A 9 15.84 22.27 -130.95
CA ASP A 9 15.81 23.48 -131.80
C ASP A 9 14.37 23.98 -132.02
N GLN A 10 13.40 23.08 -132.11
CA GLN A 10 11.98 23.45 -132.14
C GLN A 10 11.56 24.07 -130.81
N ILE A 11 12.00 23.51 -129.69
CA ILE A 11 11.75 24.09 -128.36
C ILE A 11 12.35 25.50 -128.26
N ARG A 12 13.59 25.69 -128.72
CA ARG A 12 14.28 26.99 -128.73
C ARG A 12 13.57 28.03 -129.60
N ALA A 13 13.21 27.69 -130.83
CA ALA A 13 12.48 28.58 -131.73
C ALA A 13 11.12 28.98 -131.15
N THR A 14 10.40 28.04 -130.51
CA THR A 14 9.09 28.30 -129.91
C THR A 14 9.20 29.18 -128.65
N VAL A 15 10.24 29.00 -127.83
CA VAL A 15 10.50 29.84 -126.65
C VAL A 15 10.86 31.28 -127.08
N LEU A 16 11.71 31.45 -128.09
CA LEU A 16 12.04 32.76 -128.62
C LEU A 16 10.81 33.45 -129.25
N ALA A 17 9.98 32.70 -129.99
CA ALA A 17 8.72 33.21 -130.52
C ALA A 17 7.75 33.66 -129.41
N MET A 18 7.63 32.88 -128.32
CA MET A 18 6.82 33.28 -127.15
C MET A 18 7.33 34.55 -126.46
N LEU A 19 8.64 34.77 -126.46
CA LEU A 19 9.25 35.98 -125.91
C LEU A 19 9.07 37.19 -126.84
N THR A 20 9.14 37.01 -128.16
CA THR A 20 8.88 38.08 -129.14
C THR A 20 7.40 38.45 -129.22
N GLU A 21 6.49 37.48 -129.15
CA GLU A 21 5.03 37.71 -129.12
C GLU A 21 4.57 38.40 -127.83
N ALA A 22 5.29 38.19 -126.72
CA ALA A 22 5.07 38.93 -125.49
C ALA A 22 5.50 40.41 -125.59
N GLY A 23 6.11 40.82 -126.71
CA GLY A 23 6.13 42.20 -127.21
C GLY A 23 6.77 43.23 -126.28
N ASP A 24 8.04 43.08 -125.92
CA ASP A 24 8.75 44.07 -125.10
C ASP A 24 10.25 44.13 -125.42
N ALA A 25 10.75 45.32 -125.77
CA ALA A 25 12.12 45.60 -126.24
C ALA A 25 13.21 45.64 -125.14
N ALA A 26 12.87 45.34 -123.88
CA ALA A 26 13.84 45.31 -122.79
C ALA A 26 14.54 43.93 -122.67
N PRO A 27 15.81 43.87 -122.21
CA PRO A 27 16.51 42.60 -122.04
C PRO A 27 15.80 41.68 -121.01
N PRO A 28 15.74 40.37 -121.25
CA PRO A 28 14.98 39.43 -120.42
C PRO A 28 15.69 39.11 -119.10
N THR A 29 15.09 39.53 -117.97
CA THR A 29 15.48 39.05 -116.62
C THR A 29 14.86 37.68 -116.30
N ALA A 30 15.48 36.90 -115.40
CA ALA A 30 15.03 35.55 -115.05
C ALA A 30 13.56 35.50 -114.59
N ALA A 31 13.13 36.47 -113.78
CA ALA A 31 11.74 36.58 -113.34
C ALA A 31 10.75 36.81 -114.50
N ARG A 32 11.15 37.57 -115.51
CA ARG A 32 10.33 37.85 -116.71
C ARG A 32 10.23 36.63 -117.62
N PHE A 33 11.36 35.94 -117.87
CA PHE A 33 11.39 34.71 -118.68
C PHE A 33 10.40 33.67 -118.13
N ARG A 34 10.40 33.43 -116.82
CA ARG A 34 9.50 32.47 -116.15
C ARG A 34 8.03 32.88 -116.15
N ARG A 35 7.72 34.18 -116.24
CA ARG A 35 6.34 34.69 -116.33
C ARG A 35 5.73 34.41 -117.71
N VAL A 36 6.52 34.62 -118.75
CA VAL A 36 6.09 34.46 -120.14
C VAL A 36 6.12 32.98 -120.54
N VAL A 37 7.21 32.29 -120.22
CA VAL A 37 7.48 30.91 -120.64
C VAL A 37 7.37 29.97 -119.44
N SER A 38 6.49 28.98 -119.54
CA SER A 38 6.39 27.89 -118.55
C SER A 38 6.30 26.55 -119.27
N VAL A 39 6.73 25.48 -118.59
CA VAL A 39 6.71 24.11 -119.15
C VAL A 39 5.31 23.73 -119.66
N ARG A 40 4.25 24.17 -118.97
CA ARG A 40 2.86 23.96 -119.38
C ARG A 40 2.53 24.69 -120.68
N LYS A 41 2.80 26.00 -120.76
CA LYS A 41 2.54 26.82 -121.97
C LYS A 41 3.34 26.34 -123.18
N LEU A 42 4.59 25.94 -122.94
CA LEU A 42 5.48 25.39 -123.95
C LEU A 42 4.97 24.05 -124.48
N ARG A 43 4.50 23.16 -123.58
CA ARG A 43 3.89 21.87 -123.95
C ARG A 43 2.59 22.04 -124.72
N ASP A 44 1.76 23.01 -124.33
CA ASP A 44 0.49 23.29 -125.00
C ASP A 44 0.71 23.80 -126.45
N ARG A 45 1.78 24.59 -126.70
CA ARG A 45 2.16 25.05 -128.05
C ARG A 45 2.86 24.00 -128.91
N LEU A 46 3.65 23.12 -128.30
CA LEU A 46 4.34 22.03 -129.00
C LEU A 46 3.43 20.81 -129.24
N GLY A 47 2.19 20.82 -128.73
CA GLY A 47 1.23 19.72 -128.89
C GLY A 47 1.54 18.47 -128.06
N GLY A 48 2.47 18.56 -127.11
CA GLY A 48 2.94 17.45 -126.28
C GLY A 48 4.44 17.51 -125.96
N GLY A 49 4.93 16.54 -125.19
CA GLY A 49 6.34 16.42 -124.80
C GLY A 49 6.50 15.94 -123.36
N ASP A 50 7.63 15.28 -123.07
CA ASP A 50 7.97 14.86 -121.72
C ASP A 50 8.34 16.10 -120.87
N PRO A 51 7.64 16.39 -119.76
CA PRO A 51 7.89 17.57 -118.94
C PRO A 51 9.31 17.66 -118.38
N ALA A 52 9.99 16.53 -118.14
CA ALA A 52 11.34 16.53 -117.58
C ALA A 52 12.41 16.95 -118.61
N THR A 53 12.22 16.64 -119.89
CA THR A 53 13.10 17.11 -120.97
C THR A 53 12.84 18.56 -121.32
N LEU A 54 11.57 18.97 -121.41
CA LEU A 54 11.18 20.36 -121.64
C LEU A 54 11.67 21.31 -120.54
N SER A 55 11.60 20.90 -119.26
CA SER A 55 12.10 21.72 -118.15
C SER A 55 13.61 21.91 -118.21
N ARG A 56 14.37 20.88 -118.59
CA ARG A 56 15.84 20.97 -118.70
C ARG A 56 16.26 21.89 -119.85
N THR A 57 15.65 21.74 -121.02
CA THR A 57 15.93 22.62 -122.17
C THR A 57 15.49 24.05 -121.90
N LEU A 58 14.38 24.26 -121.21
CA LEU A 58 13.89 25.59 -120.86
C LEU A 58 14.80 26.30 -119.85
N ASN A 59 15.33 25.59 -118.85
CA ASN A 59 16.30 26.16 -117.91
C ASN A 59 17.64 26.51 -118.59
N ALA A 60 18.08 25.70 -119.56
CA ALA A 60 19.27 26.01 -120.34
C ALA A 60 19.07 27.28 -121.19
N ILE A 61 17.91 27.39 -121.85
CA ILE A 61 17.56 28.58 -122.64
C ILE A 61 17.36 29.80 -121.73
N GLU A 62 16.76 29.67 -120.54
CA GLU A 62 16.65 30.75 -119.55
C GLU A 62 18.03 31.29 -119.18
N ALA A 63 18.97 30.41 -118.85
CA ALA A 63 20.32 30.80 -118.47
C ALA A 63 21.08 31.49 -119.61
N GLU A 64 20.91 31.04 -120.85
CA GLU A 64 21.51 31.65 -122.04
C GLU A 64 20.93 33.05 -122.31
N VAL A 65 19.61 33.16 -122.31
CA VAL A 65 18.88 34.39 -122.65
C VAL A 65 19.04 35.48 -121.59
N VAL A 66 19.02 35.11 -120.30
CA VAL A 66 19.25 36.05 -119.19
C VAL A 66 20.71 36.50 -119.14
N ARG A 67 21.66 35.61 -119.45
CA ARG A 67 23.09 35.97 -119.51
C ARG A 67 23.37 36.91 -120.67
N ALA A 68 22.77 36.69 -121.84
CA ALA A 68 22.85 37.62 -122.97
C ALA A 68 22.24 38.99 -122.61
N GLY A 69 21.06 39.01 -121.97
CA GLY A 69 20.42 40.26 -121.54
C GLY A 69 21.16 41.04 -120.45
N LEU A 70 21.93 40.37 -119.59
CA LEU A 70 22.79 41.02 -118.59
C LEU A 70 24.07 41.59 -119.20
N ALA A 71 24.56 41.03 -120.31
CA ALA A 71 25.73 41.56 -121.02
C ALA A 71 25.42 42.88 -121.76
N ASP A 72 24.17 43.10 -122.17
CA ASP A 72 23.70 44.34 -122.82
C ASP A 72 23.50 45.51 -121.83
N LEU A 73 23.50 45.25 -120.52
CA LEU A 73 23.56 46.27 -119.49
C LEU A 73 25.02 46.72 -119.32
N ALA A 74 25.46 47.60 -120.21
CA ALA A 74 26.72 48.32 -120.05
C ALA A 74 26.68 49.15 -118.75
N LEU A 75 27.21 48.58 -117.67
CA LEU A 75 27.57 49.34 -116.49
C LEU A 75 28.58 50.41 -116.94
N PRO A 76 28.35 51.71 -116.67
CA PRO A 76 29.34 52.73 -116.98
C PRO A 76 30.64 52.37 -116.25
N GLU A 77 31.76 52.36 -117.00
CA GLU A 77 33.07 52.01 -116.49
C GLU A 77 33.43 52.95 -115.34
N ILE A 78 33.24 52.48 -114.11
CA ILE A 78 33.70 53.18 -112.92
C ILE A 78 35.23 53.23 -113.04
N PRO A 79 35.86 54.43 -112.99
CA PRO A 79 37.30 54.55 -113.03
C PRO A 79 37.97 53.63 -112.01
N LEU A 80 39.03 52.94 -112.43
CA LEU A 80 39.69 51.89 -111.64
C LEU A 80 40.05 52.35 -110.22
N GLU A 81 40.53 53.59 -110.10
CA GLU A 81 40.90 54.22 -108.83
C GLU A 81 39.71 54.34 -107.86
N ILE A 82 38.51 54.68 -108.37
CA ILE A 82 37.28 54.78 -107.56
C ILE A 82 36.78 53.39 -107.17
N ALA A 83 36.88 52.41 -108.07
CA ALA A 83 36.51 51.03 -107.78
C ALA A 83 37.43 50.41 -106.71
N GLU A 84 38.73 50.70 -106.73
CA GLU A 84 39.69 50.29 -105.70
C GLU A 84 39.42 50.98 -104.36
N ALA A 85 39.15 52.29 -104.35
CA ALA A 85 38.80 53.02 -103.13
C ALA A 85 37.49 52.52 -102.50
N MET A 86 36.45 52.26 -103.31
CA MET A 86 35.19 51.67 -102.84
C MET A 86 35.38 50.24 -102.32
N ARG A 87 36.24 49.44 -102.96
CA ARG A 87 36.56 48.08 -102.51
C ARG A 87 37.33 48.11 -101.19
N ALA A 88 38.30 49.02 -101.03
CA ALA A 88 39.04 49.21 -99.78
C ALA A 88 38.11 49.69 -98.65
N LEU A 89 37.21 50.64 -98.93
CA LEU A 89 36.24 51.14 -97.95
C LEU A 89 35.23 50.06 -97.55
N TRP A 90 34.75 49.25 -98.50
CA TRP A 90 33.90 48.10 -98.21
C TRP A 90 34.63 47.03 -97.40
N GLN A 91 35.87 46.69 -97.76
CA GLN A 91 36.70 45.74 -97.01
C GLN A 91 36.96 46.23 -95.57
N ALA A 92 37.24 47.52 -95.38
CA ALA A 92 37.41 48.13 -94.07
C ALA A 92 36.11 48.08 -93.25
N ALA A 93 34.96 48.40 -93.86
CA ALA A 93 33.67 48.33 -93.18
C ALA A 93 33.28 46.89 -92.80
N VAL A 94 33.52 45.91 -93.67
CA VAL A 94 33.30 44.48 -93.40
C VAL A 94 34.25 43.98 -92.31
N ALA A 95 35.52 44.42 -92.30
CA ALA A 95 36.46 44.07 -91.25
C ALA A 95 36.00 44.58 -89.87
N VAL A 96 35.58 45.85 -89.77
CA VAL A 96 35.03 46.43 -88.54
C VAL A 96 33.77 45.67 -88.07
N GLN A 97 32.85 45.34 -88.98
CA GLN A 97 31.66 44.55 -88.63
C GLN A 97 32.01 43.13 -88.17
N LEU A 98 32.99 42.48 -88.81
CA LEU A 98 33.48 41.16 -88.38
C LEU A 98 34.13 41.25 -86.99
N ASP A 99 34.92 42.29 -86.72
CA ASP A 99 35.53 42.53 -85.42
C ASP A 99 34.47 42.75 -84.33
N ASP A 100 33.42 43.53 -84.61
CA ASP A 100 32.29 43.73 -83.70
C ASP A 100 31.52 42.42 -83.45
N VAL A 101 31.28 41.59 -84.46
CA VAL A 101 30.64 40.28 -84.29
C VAL A 101 31.52 39.34 -83.46
N VAL A 102 32.85 39.35 -83.67
CA VAL A 102 33.78 38.57 -82.85
C VAL A 102 33.79 39.08 -81.41
N ARG A 103 33.75 40.40 -81.19
CA ARG A 103 33.65 41.00 -79.85
C ARG A 103 32.35 40.59 -79.16
N LEU A 104 31.20 40.75 -79.82
CA LEU A 104 29.90 40.34 -79.30
C LEU A 104 29.85 38.84 -79.00
N ARG A 105 30.46 38.00 -79.84
CA ARG A 105 30.56 36.56 -79.59
C ARG A 105 31.37 36.25 -78.34
N ARG A 106 32.50 36.96 -78.13
CA ARG A 106 33.32 36.82 -76.92
C ARG A 106 32.55 37.27 -75.67
N GLU A 107 31.87 38.42 -75.73
CA GLU A 107 31.04 38.94 -74.63
C GLU A 107 29.88 37.98 -74.31
N ALA A 108 29.18 37.46 -75.32
CA ALA A 108 28.13 36.46 -75.16
C ALA A 108 28.66 35.15 -74.54
N GLN A 109 29.86 34.72 -74.95
CA GLN A 109 30.48 33.53 -74.39
C GLN A 109 30.90 33.75 -72.92
N GLN A 110 31.50 34.89 -72.60
CA GLN A 110 31.86 35.26 -71.22
C GLN A 110 30.64 35.34 -70.30
N THR A 111 29.54 35.94 -70.77
CA THR A 111 28.28 36.02 -70.00
C THR A 111 27.63 34.65 -69.83
N ALA A 112 27.69 33.78 -70.83
CA ALA A 112 27.21 32.40 -70.72
C ALA A 112 28.04 31.58 -69.72
N GLU A 113 29.37 31.70 -69.76
CA GLU A 113 30.27 31.05 -68.81
C GLU A 113 30.02 31.56 -67.37
N ALA A 114 29.88 32.87 -67.18
CA ALA A 114 29.54 33.46 -65.88
C ALA A 114 28.16 33.02 -65.35
N ALA A 115 27.16 32.88 -66.23
CA ALA A 115 25.85 32.37 -65.84
C ALA A 115 25.92 30.88 -65.47
N GLN A 116 26.76 30.09 -66.15
CA GLN A 116 26.96 28.68 -65.83
C GLN A 116 27.66 28.49 -64.48
N THR A 117 28.70 29.28 -64.19
CA THR A 117 29.37 29.24 -62.87
C THR A 117 28.43 29.68 -61.76
N ALA A 118 27.68 30.77 -61.95
CA ALA A 118 26.68 31.23 -60.98
C ALA A 118 25.57 30.19 -60.74
N ARG A 119 25.13 29.48 -61.78
CA ARG A 119 24.19 28.37 -61.67
C ARG A 119 24.78 27.20 -60.89
N ALA A 120 26.00 26.78 -61.20
CA ALA A 120 26.67 25.71 -60.47
C ALA A 120 26.84 26.06 -58.98
N GLU A 121 27.23 27.29 -58.66
CA GLU A 121 27.28 27.76 -57.27
C GLU A 121 25.92 27.74 -56.58
N ALA A 122 24.86 28.17 -57.26
CA ALA A 122 23.51 28.14 -56.72
C ALA A 122 23.03 26.70 -56.47
N ASP A 123 23.30 25.78 -57.39
CA ASP A 123 22.97 24.36 -57.25
C ASP A 123 23.70 23.76 -56.05
N MET A 124 24.99 24.06 -55.87
CA MET A 124 25.76 23.62 -54.69
C MET A 124 25.20 24.19 -53.37
N ARG A 125 24.79 25.47 -53.35
CA ARG A 125 24.15 26.09 -52.17
C ARG A 125 22.81 25.42 -51.85
N VAL A 126 22.01 25.09 -52.87
CA VAL A 126 20.74 24.40 -52.68
C VAL A 126 20.95 23.00 -52.10
N GLU A 127 21.93 22.25 -52.57
CA GLU A 127 22.25 20.93 -52.01
C GLU A 127 22.73 21.01 -50.55
N LEU A 128 23.58 22.00 -50.23
CA LEU A 128 24.00 22.24 -48.85
C LEU A 128 22.80 22.58 -47.94
N LEU A 129 21.92 23.50 -48.35
CA LEU A 129 20.72 23.85 -47.59
C LEU A 129 19.76 22.67 -47.43
N ARG A 130 19.67 21.78 -48.44
CA ARG A 130 18.87 20.54 -48.33
C ARG A 130 19.44 19.59 -47.28
N GLN A 131 20.77 19.45 -47.22
CA GLN A 131 21.45 18.65 -46.21
C GLN A 131 21.23 19.22 -44.81
N GLU A 132 21.49 20.52 -44.61
CA GLU A 132 21.26 21.19 -43.33
C GLU A 132 19.79 21.06 -42.86
N LEU A 133 18.84 21.25 -43.77
CA LEU A 133 17.42 21.09 -43.46
C LEU A 133 17.05 19.65 -43.11
N SER A 134 17.68 18.65 -43.74
CA SER A 134 17.50 17.24 -43.37
C SER A 134 18.08 16.92 -41.99
N GLU A 135 19.24 17.49 -41.66
CA GLU A 135 19.89 17.33 -40.35
C GLU A 135 19.06 17.97 -39.24
N VAL A 136 18.59 19.21 -39.43
CA VAL A 136 17.73 19.91 -38.47
C VAL A 136 16.42 19.15 -38.25
N ARG A 137 15.81 18.60 -39.31
CA ARG A 137 14.63 17.75 -39.17
C ARG A 137 14.92 16.47 -38.39
N GLY A 138 16.08 15.84 -38.62
CA GLY A 138 16.52 14.68 -37.86
C GLY A 138 16.73 15.01 -36.37
N GLN A 139 17.38 16.14 -36.07
CA GLN A 139 17.57 16.63 -34.70
C GLN A 139 16.24 16.94 -34.02
N LEU A 140 15.30 17.57 -34.73
CA LEU A 140 13.95 17.85 -34.20
C LEU A 140 13.21 16.56 -33.86
N ALA A 141 13.21 15.58 -34.78
CA ALA A 141 12.59 14.29 -34.54
C ALA A 141 13.21 13.56 -33.33
N ALA A 142 14.53 13.61 -33.17
CA ALA A 142 15.22 13.02 -32.02
C ALA A 142 14.89 13.74 -30.69
N ARG A 143 14.68 15.07 -30.73
CA ARG A 143 14.22 15.82 -29.55
C ARG A 143 12.78 15.50 -29.21
N ASP A 144 11.90 15.35 -30.20
CA ASP A 144 10.51 14.98 -29.99
C ASP A 144 10.39 13.58 -29.37
N THR A 145 11.20 12.62 -29.83
CA THR A 145 11.25 11.29 -29.19
C THR A 145 11.76 11.36 -27.76
N ALA A 146 12.83 12.11 -27.50
CA ALA A 146 13.36 12.27 -26.14
C ALA A 146 12.39 12.99 -25.20
N LEU A 147 11.63 13.97 -25.71
CA LEU A 147 10.56 14.64 -24.95
C LEU A 147 9.40 13.68 -24.64
N ALA A 148 8.99 12.85 -25.61
CA ALA A 148 7.95 11.86 -25.39
C ALA A 148 8.37 10.82 -24.32
N GLU A 149 9.61 10.35 -24.38
CA GLU A 149 10.20 9.45 -23.37
C GLU A 149 10.23 10.12 -21.98
N ALA A 150 10.73 11.35 -21.88
CA ALA A 150 10.77 12.09 -20.62
C ALA A 150 9.37 12.34 -20.03
N CYS A 151 8.37 12.64 -20.87
CA CYS A 151 6.98 12.77 -20.42
C CYS A 151 6.41 11.44 -19.91
N ALA A 152 6.71 10.32 -20.58
CA ALA A 152 6.31 8.99 -20.13
C ALA A 152 6.95 8.62 -18.79
N ASP A 153 8.25 8.90 -18.62
CA ASP A 153 8.98 8.67 -17.37
C ASP A 153 8.43 9.52 -16.23
N GLN A 154 8.12 10.79 -16.51
CA GLN A 154 7.50 11.69 -15.53
C GLN A 154 6.12 11.19 -15.10
N ALA A 155 5.28 10.74 -16.04
CA ALA A 155 3.98 10.17 -15.74
C ALA A 155 4.10 8.91 -14.87
N ALA A 156 5.06 8.03 -15.19
CA ALA A 156 5.33 6.83 -14.40
C ALA A 156 5.86 7.16 -12.99
N ALA A 157 6.72 8.16 -12.85
CA ALA A 157 7.22 8.62 -11.56
C ALA A 157 6.10 9.21 -10.69
N ASN A 158 5.22 10.03 -11.27
CA ASN A 158 4.05 10.58 -10.58
C ASN A 158 3.10 9.47 -10.10
N ALA A 159 2.79 8.49 -10.95
CA ALA A 159 1.95 7.36 -10.56
C ALA A 159 2.53 6.57 -9.38
N ARG A 160 3.86 6.35 -9.36
CA ARG A 160 4.55 5.71 -8.22
C ARG A 160 4.50 6.58 -6.96
N ALA A 161 4.62 7.90 -7.09
CA ALA A 161 4.53 8.82 -5.97
C ALA A 161 3.12 8.82 -5.35
N ASP A 162 2.07 8.81 -6.19
CA ASP A 162 0.68 8.72 -5.74
C ASP A 162 0.40 7.39 -5.03
N GLU A 163 0.89 6.27 -5.57
CA GLU A 163 0.78 4.96 -4.93
C GLU A 163 1.48 4.92 -3.56
N GLN A 164 2.68 5.51 -3.46
CA GLN A 164 3.39 5.63 -2.19
C GLN A 164 2.68 6.54 -1.19
N ALA A 165 2.10 7.65 -1.64
CA ALA A 165 1.31 8.55 -0.79
C ALA A 165 0.06 7.84 -0.24
N ALA A 166 -0.64 7.07 -1.08
CA ALA A 166 -1.77 6.26 -0.66
C ALA A 166 -1.36 5.25 0.42
N ARG A 167 -0.29 4.47 0.19
CA ARG A 167 0.26 3.51 1.16
C ARG A 167 0.67 4.17 2.48
N ARG A 168 1.32 5.33 2.43
CA ARG A 168 1.68 6.09 3.64
C ARG A 168 0.44 6.49 4.42
N SER A 169 -0.59 6.99 3.75
CA SER A 169 -1.85 7.36 4.41
C SER A 169 -2.56 6.15 5.04
N GLU A 170 -2.47 4.97 4.43
CA GLU A 170 -2.98 3.71 5.01
C GLU A 170 -2.19 3.33 6.25
N PHE A 171 -0.86 3.37 6.20
CA PHE A 171 -0.02 3.09 7.36
C PHE A 171 -0.27 4.07 8.51
N GLU A 172 -0.39 5.36 8.23
CA GLU A 172 -0.73 6.38 9.24
C GLU A 172 -2.08 6.10 9.90
N LYS A 173 -3.10 5.73 9.12
CA LYS A 173 -4.40 5.30 9.65
C LYS A 173 -4.26 4.06 10.53
N THR A 174 -3.55 3.03 10.07
CA THR A 174 -3.35 1.81 10.88
C THR A 174 -2.61 2.11 12.18
N LEU A 175 -1.57 2.96 12.14
CA LEU A 175 -0.81 3.36 13.32
C LEU A 175 -1.69 4.13 14.30
N ALA A 176 -2.51 5.08 13.83
CA ALA A 176 -3.46 5.80 14.67
C ALA A 176 -4.46 4.84 15.35
N THR A 177 -5.02 3.88 14.60
CA THR A 177 -5.94 2.88 15.18
C THR A 177 -5.27 1.97 16.19
N LEU A 178 -4.00 1.59 15.98
CA LEU A 178 -3.26 0.77 16.92
C LEU A 178 -2.90 1.56 18.19
N GLN A 179 -2.52 2.83 18.06
CA GLN A 179 -2.29 3.71 19.20
C GLN A 179 -3.56 3.88 20.03
N GLU A 180 -4.71 4.11 19.39
CA GLU A 180 -5.98 4.20 20.10
C GLU A 180 -6.29 2.90 20.86
N ARG A 181 -6.11 1.74 20.22
CA ARG A 181 -6.30 0.43 20.88
C ARG A 181 -5.39 0.22 22.08
N VAL A 182 -4.10 0.55 21.96
CA VAL A 182 -3.15 0.45 23.07
C VAL A 182 -3.60 1.37 24.22
N MET A 183 -3.98 2.61 23.93
CA MET A 183 -4.47 3.54 24.96
C MET A 183 -5.76 3.05 25.62
N THR A 184 -6.68 2.44 24.88
CA THR A 184 -7.90 1.86 25.46
C THR A 184 -7.60 0.64 26.31
N ASP A 185 -6.69 -0.23 25.87
CA ASP A 185 -6.30 -1.43 26.58
C ASP A 185 -5.59 -1.07 27.88
N GLU A 186 -4.65 -0.10 27.85
CA GLU A 186 -3.96 0.42 29.03
C GLU A 186 -4.94 0.98 30.06
N ARG A 187 -5.94 1.76 29.63
CA ARG A 187 -7.00 2.27 30.52
C ARG A 187 -7.82 1.13 31.12
N ALA A 188 -8.26 0.18 30.31
CA ALA A 188 -9.02 -0.98 30.79
C ALA A 188 -8.20 -1.82 31.78
N HIS A 189 -6.90 -1.98 31.55
CA HIS A 189 -5.99 -2.68 32.46
C HIS A 189 -5.81 -1.92 33.78
N ALA A 190 -5.62 -0.59 33.73
CA ALA A 190 -5.51 0.24 34.91
C ALA A 190 -6.81 0.19 35.76
N GLU A 191 -7.97 0.26 35.11
CA GLU A 191 -9.28 0.10 35.77
C GLU A 191 -9.42 -1.29 36.40
N ALA A 192 -9.09 -2.36 35.69
CA ALA A 192 -9.13 -3.72 36.22
C ALA A 192 -8.23 -3.87 37.46
N VAL A 193 -7.01 -3.35 37.43
CA VAL A 193 -6.10 -3.36 38.59
C VAL A 193 -6.70 -2.57 39.77
N ALA A 194 -7.25 -1.38 39.53
CA ALA A 194 -7.89 -0.58 40.57
C ALA A 194 -9.09 -1.31 41.22
N THR A 195 -9.92 -2.01 40.42
CA THR A 195 -11.04 -2.81 40.97
C THR A 195 -10.56 -3.98 41.83
N VAL A 196 -9.46 -4.64 41.44
CA VAL A 196 -8.87 -5.73 42.23
C VAL A 196 -8.25 -5.19 43.52
N GLN A 197 -7.55 -4.06 43.46
CA GLN A 197 -6.96 -3.41 44.64
C GLN A 197 -8.04 -3.00 45.65
N THR A 198 -9.09 -2.31 45.20
CA THR A 198 -10.21 -1.91 46.07
C THR A 198 -10.91 -3.11 46.71
N ARG A 199 -11.10 -4.21 45.95
CA ARG A 199 -11.66 -5.46 46.50
C ARG A 199 -10.75 -6.08 47.55
N TYR A 200 -9.44 -6.12 47.31
CA TYR A 200 -8.45 -6.65 48.26
C TYR A 200 -8.38 -5.81 49.54
N GLU A 201 -8.39 -4.48 49.40
CA GLU A 201 -8.47 -3.56 50.55
C GLU A 201 -9.75 -3.74 51.35
N ALA A 202 -10.90 -3.92 50.69
CA ALA A 202 -12.16 -4.19 51.39
C ALA A 202 -12.12 -5.51 52.16
N LEU A 203 -11.62 -6.58 51.53
CA LEU A 203 -11.51 -7.90 52.15
C LEU A 203 -10.50 -7.92 53.31
N SER A 204 -9.37 -7.22 53.17
CA SER A 204 -8.40 -7.08 54.26
C SER A 204 -8.98 -6.33 55.47
N LYS A 205 -9.76 -5.25 55.23
CA LYS A 205 -10.49 -4.54 56.29
C LYS A 205 -11.51 -5.43 56.98
N GLN A 206 -12.28 -6.22 56.21
CA GLN A 206 -13.23 -7.20 56.75
C GLN A 206 -12.54 -8.25 57.63
N LEU A 207 -11.43 -8.82 57.18
CA LEU A 207 -10.66 -9.79 57.95
C LEU A 207 -10.12 -9.20 59.26
N LEU A 208 -9.65 -7.96 59.25
CA LEU A 208 -9.23 -7.26 60.47
C LEU A 208 -10.39 -7.02 61.46
N GLN A 209 -11.59 -6.72 60.94
CA GLN A 209 -12.79 -6.57 61.77
C GLN A 209 -13.24 -7.92 62.35
N GLU A 210 -13.32 -8.97 61.53
CA GLU A 210 -13.67 -10.32 61.98
C GLU A 210 -12.70 -10.85 63.04
N THR A 211 -11.39 -10.66 62.84
CA THR A 211 -10.37 -11.05 63.84
C THR A 211 -10.42 -10.20 65.10
N ALA A 212 -10.87 -8.94 65.05
CA ALA A 212 -11.17 -8.14 66.24
C ALA A 212 -12.40 -8.70 66.98
N HIS A 213 -13.51 -8.94 66.26
CA HIS A 213 -14.72 -9.53 66.83
C HIS A 213 -14.47 -10.90 67.46
N GLN A 214 -13.71 -11.78 66.81
CA GLN A 214 -13.33 -13.08 67.37
C GLN A 214 -12.51 -12.94 68.65
N ARG A 215 -11.56 -11.99 68.71
CA ARG A 215 -10.79 -11.73 69.94
C ARG A 215 -11.67 -11.25 71.08
N ASP A 216 -12.61 -10.36 70.80
CA ASP A 216 -13.51 -9.83 71.82
C ASP A 216 -14.53 -10.89 72.28
N ALA A 217 -15.04 -11.73 71.38
CA ALA A 217 -15.87 -12.89 71.71
C ALA A 217 -15.13 -13.87 72.64
N VAL A 218 -13.90 -14.26 72.29
CA VAL A 218 -13.06 -15.13 73.13
C VAL A 218 -12.75 -14.49 74.49
N ARG A 219 -12.52 -13.17 74.55
CA ARG A 219 -12.33 -12.46 75.83
C ARG A 219 -13.59 -12.48 76.68
N ALA A 220 -14.77 -12.29 76.08
CA ALA A 220 -16.04 -12.34 76.78
C ALA A 220 -16.33 -13.75 77.33
N GLU A 221 -16.12 -14.80 76.52
CA GLU A 221 -16.25 -16.20 76.96
C GLU A 221 -15.28 -16.54 78.09
N ARG A 222 -14.01 -16.11 77.99
CA ARG A 222 -13.02 -16.28 79.07
C ARG A 222 -13.45 -15.57 80.35
N ALA A 223 -13.99 -14.35 80.26
CA ALA A 223 -14.50 -13.63 81.42
C ALA A 223 -15.71 -14.33 82.04
N GLN A 224 -16.63 -14.85 81.22
CA GLN A 224 -17.76 -15.63 81.67
C GLN A 224 -17.31 -16.91 82.40
N LEU A 225 -16.44 -17.71 81.79
CA LEU A 225 -15.89 -18.92 82.41
C LEU A 225 -15.13 -18.60 83.69
N ALA A 226 -14.33 -17.54 83.71
CA ALA A 226 -13.62 -17.10 84.92
C ALA A 226 -14.59 -16.70 86.06
N SER A 227 -15.73 -16.07 85.74
CA SER A 227 -16.75 -15.74 86.74
C SER A 227 -17.48 -16.98 87.25
N GLN A 228 -17.79 -17.95 86.38
CA GLN A 228 -18.37 -19.24 86.76
C GLN A 228 -17.40 -20.06 87.63
N LEU A 229 -16.11 -20.10 87.30
CA LEU A 229 -15.08 -20.73 88.12
C LEU A 229 -14.99 -20.10 89.50
N LYS A 230 -14.91 -18.76 89.60
CA LYS A 230 -14.91 -18.05 90.88
C LYS A 230 -16.17 -18.32 91.71
N PHE A 231 -17.33 -18.45 91.06
CA PHE A 231 -18.58 -18.80 91.74
C PHE A 231 -18.54 -20.25 92.27
N ALA A 232 -18.07 -21.19 91.46
CA ALA A 232 -17.90 -22.59 91.86
C ALA A 232 -16.89 -22.74 93.01
N GLU A 233 -15.75 -22.05 92.94
CA GLU A 233 -14.74 -21.99 94.01
C GLU A 233 -15.34 -21.47 95.33
N ARG A 234 -16.11 -20.38 95.28
CA ARG A 234 -16.82 -19.85 96.46
C ARG A 234 -17.84 -20.85 97.02
N ARG A 235 -18.57 -21.55 96.16
CA ARG A 235 -19.54 -22.56 96.59
C ARG A 235 -18.85 -23.76 97.23
N ILE A 236 -17.71 -24.20 96.68
CA ILE A 236 -16.89 -25.27 97.26
C ILE A 236 -16.37 -24.83 98.63
N ALA A 237 -15.78 -23.64 98.75
CA ALA A 237 -15.30 -23.11 100.03
C ALA A 237 -16.40 -23.05 101.09
N ALA A 238 -17.61 -22.58 100.73
CA ALA A 238 -18.76 -22.57 101.64
C ALA A 238 -19.17 -23.99 102.09
N LEU A 239 -19.19 -24.97 101.17
CA LEU A 239 -19.50 -26.37 101.50
C LEU A 239 -18.39 -27.00 102.36
N GLU A 240 -17.13 -26.63 102.15
CA GLU A 240 -16.00 -27.08 102.98
C GLU A 240 -16.08 -26.48 104.40
N GLU A 241 -16.46 -25.21 104.54
CA GLU A 241 -16.73 -24.59 105.84
C GLU A 241 -17.92 -25.23 106.56
N GLU A 242 -19.04 -25.47 105.85
CA GLU A 242 -20.21 -26.17 106.40
C GLU A 242 -19.82 -27.58 106.85
N ARG A 243 -19.04 -28.31 106.04
CA ARG A 243 -18.52 -29.63 106.40
C ARG A 243 -17.63 -29.56 107.64
N ALA A 244 -16.71 -28.59 107.72
CA ALA A 244 -15.84 -28.42 108.88
C ALA A 244 -16.66 -28.12 110.16
N ARG A 245 -17.70 -27.28 110.05
CA ARG A 245 -18.64 -27.03 111.17
C ARG A 245 -19.36 -28.31 111.59
N LEU A 246 -19.93 -29.06 110.65
CA LEU A 246 -20.59 -30.34 110.94
C LEU A 246 -19.62 -31.37 111.55
N ASP A 247 -18.36 -31.42 111.10
CA ASP A 247 -17.34 -32.29 111.69
C ASP A 247 -17.02 -31.87 113.14
N THR A 248 -16.97 -30.56 113.43
CA THR A 248 -16.80 -30.06 114.81
C THR A 248 -18.01 -30.32 115.70
N GLU A 249 -19.23 -30.17 115.19
CA GLU A 249 -20.49 -30.48 115.89
C GLU A 249 -20.59 -31.98 116.17
N LEU A 250 -20.18 -32.83 115.22
CA LEU A 250 -20.17 -34.28 115.40
C LEU A 250 -19.11 -34.69 116.43
N ALA A 251 -17.95 -34.04 116.44
CA ALA A 251 -16.92 -34.24 117.46
C ALA A 251 -17.41 -33.82 118.85
N SER A 252 -18.12 -32.69 118.97
CA SER A 252 -18.68 -32.22 120.25
C SER A 252 -19.84 -33.12 120.71
N GLU A 253 -20.69 -33.61 119.82
CA GLU A 253 -21.70 -34.63 120.14
C GLU A 253 -21.06 -35.93 120.61
N ARG A 254 -19.99 -36.40 119.96
CA ARG A 254 -19.25 -37.58 120.41
C ARG A 254 -18.64 -37.36 121.79
N ALA A 255 -18.06 -36.19 122.05
CA ALA A 255 -17.55 -35.82 123.37
C ALA A 255 -18.67 -35.78 124.41
N ALA A 256 -19.82 -35.17 124.10
CA ALA A 256 -20.99 -35.12 124.98
C ALA A 256 -21.60 -36.50 125.23
N ARG A 257 -21.61 -37.39 124.22
CA ARG A 257 -22.00 -38.80 124.41
C ARG A 257 -20.98 -39.54 125.27
N GLN A 258 -19.69 -39.29 125.10
CA GLN A 258 -18.65 -39.88 125.96
C GLN A 258 -18.77 -39.38 127.40
N THR A 259 -19.04 -38.09 127.64
CA THR A 259 -19.30 -37.57 128.98
C THR A 259 -20.58 -38.13 129.54
N ALA A 260 -21.68 -38.19 128.81
CA ALA A 260 -22.93 -38.78 129.26
C ALA A 260 -22.81 -40.29 129.54
N VAL A 261 -22.03 -41.04 128.75
CA VAL A 261 -21.69 -42.45 129.02
C VAL A 261 -20.81 -42.54 130.27
N GLY A 262 -19.84 -41.63 130.42
CA GLY A 262 -19.01 -41.49 131.62
C GLY A 262 -19.83 -41.21 132.87
N GLU A 263 -20.73 -40.23 132.83
CA GLU A 263 -21.68 -39.86 133.87
C GLU A 263 -22.66 -41.00 134.16
N ALA A 264 -23.23 -41.65 133.14
CA ALA A 264 -24.09 -42.82 133.33
C ALA A 264 -23.32 -43.99 133.96
N SER A 265 -22.04 -44.17 133.62
CA SER A 265 -21.17 -45.17 134.26
C SER A 265 -20.84 -44.78 135.70
N ALA A 266 -20.62 -43.49 135.99
CA ALA A 266 -20.42 -42.95 137.32
C ALA A 266 -21.70 -43.09 138.17
N LEU A 267 -22.87 -42.79 137.63
CA LEU A 267 -24.17 -43.00 138.27
C LEU A 267 -24.45 -44.49 138.49
N LYS A 268 -24.10 -45.38 137.55
CA LYS A 268 -24.14 -46.83 137.78
C LYS A 268 -23.20 -47.24 138.92
N ALA A 269 -21.99 -46.68 138.98
CA ALA A 269 -21.05 -46.94 140.07
C ALA A 269 -21.56 -46.40 141.42
N VAL A 270 -22.17 -45.20 141.44
CA VAL A 270 -22.81 -44.62 142.63
C VAL A 270 -24.04 -45.43 143.04
N THR A 271 -24.86 -45.89 142.10
CA THR A 271 -26.02 -46.74 142.42
C THR A 271 -25.57 -48.11 142.93
N ALA A 272 -24.48 -48.67 142.39
CA ALA A 272 -23.85 -49.88 142.91
C ALA A 272 -23.30 -49.65 144.32
N SER A 273 -22.68 -48.48 144.58
CA SER A 273 -22.24 -48.04 145.92
C SER A 273 -23.41 -47.86 146.89
N GLN A 274 -24.48 -47.19 146.49
CA GLN A 274 -25.70 -47.00 147.30
C GLN A 274 -26.43 -48.32 147.56
N ARG A 275 -26.44 -49.26 146.60
CA ARG A 275 -26.94 -50.63 146.84
C ARG A 275 -26.06 -51.37 147.85
N ALA A 276 -24.74 -51.26 147.76
CA ALA A 276 -23.84 -51.83 148.76
C ALA A 276 -24.07 -51.20 150.15
N GLN A 277 -24.31 -49.89 150.23
CA GLN A 277 -24.63 -49.18 151.48
C GLN A 277 -26.03 -49.53 152.03
N LEU A 278 -27.04 -49.74 151.18
CA LEU A 278 -28.36 -50.23 151.59
C LEU A 278 -28.30 -51.70 152.04
N ASP A 279 -27.50 -52.54 151.38
CA ASP A 279 -27.23 -53.90 151.84
C ASP A 279 -26.54 -53.89 153.21
N ASP A 280 -25.64 -52.94 153.48
CA ASP A 280 -25.01 -52.75 154.79
C ASP A 280 -25.98 -52.19 155.85
N LEU A 281 -26.91 -51.28 155.50
CA LEU A 281 -27.94 -50.76 156.42
C LEU A 281 -29.05 -51.77 156.71
N LEU A 282 -29.45 -52.59 155.74
CA LEU A 282 -30.34 -53.73 155.95
C LEU A 282 -29.67 -54.79 156.83
N ARG A 283 -28.34 -54.92 156.75
CA ARG A 283 -27.55 -55.73 157.69
C ARG A 283 -27.47 -55.12 159.10
N ALA A 284 -27.55 -53.79 159.23
CA ALA A 284 -27.45 -53.07 160.51
C ALA A 284 -28.79 -52.84 161.25
N THR A 285 -29.94 -52.85 160.57
CA THR A 285 -31.26 -52.56 161.17
C THR A 285 -32.10 -53.80 161.50
N LEU A 286 -31.68 -55.00 161.10
CA LEU A 286 -32.42 -56.26 161.28
C LEU A 286 -31.66 -57.36 162.04
N ALA A 287 -30.81 -57.02 163.01
CA ALA A 287 -30.11 -58.05 163.79
C ALA A 287 -29.90 -57.72 165.28
N ALA A 288 -30.98 -57.80 166.05
CA ALA A 288 -30.97 -58.33 167.41
C ALA A 288 -31.65 -59.72 167.39
N ALA A 289 -30.84 -60.75 167.10
CA ALA A 289 -31.08 -62.20 167.30
C ALA A 289 -32.28 -62.87 166.54
N PRO A 290 -32.34 -64.22 166.40
CA PRO A 290 -31.75 -64.91 165.23
C PRO A 290 -32.69 -65.90 164.50
N SER A 291 -32.17 -66.42 163.38
CA SER A 291 -32.40 -67.77 162.79
C SER A 291 -33.24 -67.93 161.51
N ALA A 292 -33.03 -69.11 160.91
CA ALA A 292 -33.75 -69.81 159.82
C ALA A 292 -33.27 -69.49 158.39
N ALA A 293 -32.61 -70.42 157.68
CA ALA A 293 -33.18 -71.61 157.02
C ALA A 293 -34.22 -71.22 155.95
N LYS A 294 -34.32 -71.79 154.75
CA LYS A 294 -33.62 -72.77 153.91
C LYS A 294 -34.52 -72.85 152.64
N VAL A 295 -34.00 -73.42 151.54
CA VAL A 295 -34.77 -74.16 150.49
C VAL A 295 -35.17 -73.44 149.19
N ALA A 296 -34.53 -73.92 148.10
CA ALA A 296 -35.01 -74.23 146.74
C ALA A 296 -35.60 -73.10 145.87
N ARG A 297 -35.42 -73.08 144.54
CA ARG A 297 -35.51 -74.19 143.58
C ARG A 297 -34.95 -73.71 142.21
N ALA A 298 -34.34 -74.64 141.49
CA ALA A 298 -33.91 -74.55 140.09
C ALA A 298 -35.15 -74.57 139.13
N PRO A 299 -35.07 -74.86 137.79
CA PRO A 299 -33.97 -74.90 136.80
C PRO A 299 -34.34 -74.35 135.37
N ARG A 300 -33.39 -74.45 134.40
CA ARG A 300 -33.56 -74.74 132.93
C ARG A 300 -34.32 -73.69 132.06
N SER A 301 -34.16 -73.55 130.74
CA SER A 301 -33.29 -74.04 129.65
C SER A 301 -33.73 -73.35 128.33
N THR A 302 -32.88 -73.38 127.28
CA THR A 302 -33.19 -73.36 125.81
C THR A 302 -33.89 -72.11 125.23
N GLY A 303 -33.64 -71.56 124.03
CA GLY A 303 -32.85 -71.88 122.83
C GLY A 303 -33.22 -70.86 121.71
N LYS A 304 -32.39 -70.82 120.64
CA LYS A 304 -32.54 -70.31 119.23
C LYS A 304 -33.96 -70.00 118.68
N PRO A 305 -34.18 -69.33 117.48
CA PRO A 305 -33.34 -69.28 116.25
C PRO A 305 -33.39 -68.00 115.33
N ALA A 306 -32.54 -68.04 114.29
CA ALA A 306 -32.61 -67.61 112.86
C ALA A 306 -33.53 -66.50 112.31
N GLY A 307 -33.03 -65.79 111.27
CA GLY A 307 -33.87 -65.31 110.15
C GLY A 307 -33.43 -64.00 109.46
N LYS A 308 -33.06 -64.09 108.17
CA LYS A 308 -32.81 -63.04 107.15
C LYS A 308 -34.16 -62.52 106.57
N PRO A 309 -34.26 -61.40 105.78
CA PRO A 309 -33.78 -61.35 104.38
C PRO A 309 -33.40 -59.96 103.80
N ASP A 310 -33.07 -60.01 102.50
CA ASP A 310 -32.57 -59.06 101.49
C ASP A 310 -33.32 -57.73 101.27
N HIS A 311 -32.65 -56.69 100.72
CA HIS A 311 -32.73 -56.30 99.28
C HIS A 311 -31.82 -55.10 98.91
N LYS A 312 -31.14 -55.21 97.77
CA LYS A 312 -30.48 -54.18 96.92
C LYS A 312 -31.50 -53.77 95.82
N PRO A 313 -31.37 -52.68 95.02
CA PRO A 313 -30.23 -52.48 94.10
C PRO A 313 -29.95 -51.01 93.67
N GLY A 314 -28.93 -50.82 92.82
CA GLY A 314 -28.73 -49.54 92.12
C GLY A 314 -27.39 -49.40 91.39
N THR A 315 -27.19 -50.18 90.33
CA THR A 315 -26.11 -50.03 89.35
C THR A 315 -26.60 -49.13 88.21
N ASN A 316 -25.84 -48.12 87.76
CA ASN A 316 -25.83 -47.75 86.34
C ASN A 316 -24.56 -46.95 85.93
N PRO A 317 -23.79 -47.44 84.94
CA PRO A 317 -22.80 -46.67 84.20
C PRO A 317 -23.40 -46.17 82.86
N GLY A 318 -23.20 -44.89 82.52
CA GLY A 318 -23.63 -44.32 81.25
C GLY A 318 -22.48 -44.08 80.29
N THR A 319 -22.33 -44.94 79.28
CA THR A 319 -21.61 -44.67 78.02
C THR A 319 -22.61 -44.72 76.85
N LYS A 320 -22.61 -43.70 75.98
CA LYS A 320 -22.93 -43.68 74.53
C LYS A 320 -22.94 -42.21 74.05
N ARG A 321 -22.02 -41.77 73.17
CA ARG A 321 -21.97 -41.88 71.68
C ARG A 321 -23.10 -41.14 70.93
N ARG A 322 -22.73 -40.09 70.18
CA ARG A 322 -23.06 -39.75 68.76
C ARG A 322 -22.59 -38.31 68.49
N ASP A 323 -21.71 -38.03 67.53
CA ASP A 323 -21.89 -38.00 66.06
C ASP A 323 -23.19 -37.34 65.60
N LYS A 324 -23.11 -36.08 65.11
CA LYS A 324 -23.39 -35.69 63.71
C LYS A 324 -23.39 -34.16 63.51
N SER A 325 -22.82 -33.80 62.36
CA SER A 325 -23.01 -32.59 61.51
C SER A 325 -22.30 -31.31 61.90
#